data_AF-A0A1F9Y9K6-F1
#
_entry.id   AF-A0A1F9Y9K6-F1
#
_cell.length_a   1.000
_cell.length_b   1.000
_cell.length_c   1.000
_cell.angle_alpha   90.00
_cell.angle_beta   90.00
_cell.angle_gamma   90.00
#
_symmetry.space_group_name_H-M   'P 1'
#
loop_
_entity.id
_entity.type
_entity.pdbx_description
1 polymer ?
#
loop_
_entity_poly.entity_id
_entity_poly.type
_entity_poly.pdbx_seq_one_letter_code
_entity_poly.pdbx_strand_id
1 'polypeptide(L)'
;MLANIAVGLLETASIAKGIEASDAMCKMASVKLARAGVIARGKYMILITGPVGEVESSLRAGRQMLGKDLIDEVLIRNVHSQVLETLDKRVPVKEMDALGIIETKDAIAAVRAADAAAKAAAVSLIET
;
A
#
# COMPACT_ATOMS: atom_id res chain seq x y z
N MET A 1 -16.86 15.05 -1.00
CA MET A 1 -15.83 14.87 0.05
C MET A 1 -15.03 13.66 -0.36
N LEU A 2 -13.78 13.82 -0.80
CA LEU A 2 -12.93 12.64 -1.05
C LEU A 2 -12.86 11.89 0.28
N ALA A 3 -13.26 10.62 0.29
CA ALA A 3 -13.16 9.80 1.49
C ALA A 3 -11.73 9.88 2.03
N ASN A 4 -11.54 9.92 3.35
CA ASN A 4 -10.23 9.76 3.96
C ASN A 4 -9.70 8.36 3.62
N ILE A 5 -9.04 8.23 2.47
CA ILE A 5 -8.52 6.96 2.00
C ILE A 5 -7.24 6.66 2.77
N ALA A 6 -7.18 5.43 3.28
CA ALA A 6 -6.04 4.87 3.95
C ALA A 6 -5.39 3.80 3.06
N VAL A 7 -4.10 3.59 3.31
CA VAL A 7 -3.33 2.45 2.81
C VAL A 7 -3.08 1.52 3.99
N GLY A 8 -3.40 0.24 3.81
CA GLY A 8 -3.03 -0.82 4.75
C GLY A 8 -2.00 -1.74 4.11
N LEU A 9 -1.02 -2.20 4.89
CA LEU A 9 -0.01 -3.15 4.44
C LEU A 9 0.17 -4.26 5.47
N LEU A 10 0.30 -5.50 4.97
CA LEU A 10 0.84 -6.63 5.70
C LEU A 10 2.06 -7.20 4.97
N GLU A 11 3.13 -7.45 5.71
CA GLU A 11 4.28 -8.23 5.26
C GLU A 11 4.28 -9.59 5.98
N THR A 12 4.53 -10.68 5.26
CA THR A 12 4.54 -12.05 5.81
C THR A 12 5.75 -12.85 5.36
N ALA A 13 6.16 -13.78 6.22
CA ALA A 13 7.25 -14.73 5.98
C ALA A 13 6.86 -15.89 5.05
N SER A 14 5.57 -16.04 4.73
CA SER A 14 5.06 -17.17 3.93
C SER A 14 4.17 -16.69 2.79
N ILE A 15 4.55 -17.04 1.56
CA ILE A 15 3.79 -16.72 0.34
C ILE A 15 2.39 -17.32 0.38
N ALA A 16 2.26 -18.60 0.75
CA ALA A 16 0.97 -19.28 0.81
C ALA A 16 0.04 -18.60 1.82
N LYS A 17 0.57 -18.28 3.02
CA LYS A 17 -0.20 -17.55 4.04
C LYS A 17 -0.52 -16.13 3.63
N GLY A 18 0.36 -15.47 2.86
CA GLY A 18 0.08 -14.17 2.27
C GLY A 18 -1.09 -14.18 1.31
N ILE A 19 -1.21 -15.22 0.49
CA ILE A 19 -2.36 -15.39 -0.41
C ILE A 19 -3.64 -15.64 0.38
N GLU A 20 -3.62 -16.53 1.39
CA GLU A 20 -4.77 -16.77 2.28
C GLU A 20 -5.20 -15.49 3.02
N ALA A 21 -4.23 -14.71 3.52
CA ALA A 21 -4.50 -13.44 4.19
C ALA A 21 -5.07 -12.40 3.22
N SER A 22 -4.59 -12.34 1.98
CA SER A 22 -5.12 -11.43 0.95
C SER A 22 -6.60 -11.72 0.66
N ASP A 23 -6.96 -13.00 0.55
CA ASP A 23 -8.36 -13.42 0.39
C ASP A 23 -9.22 -13.04 1.60
N ALA A 24 -8.74 -13.32 2.83
CA ALA A 24 -9.43 -12.95 4.06
C ALA A 24 -9.63 -11.42 4.20
N MET A 25 -8.60 -10.64 3.86
CA MET A 25 -8.61 -9.18 3.87
C MET A 25 -9.67 -8.62 2.92
N CYS A 26 -9.71 -9.10 1.67
CA CYS A 26 -10.67 -8.64 0.66
C CYS A 26 -12.11 -9.08 0.95
N LYS A 27 -12.31 -10.21 1.64
CA LYS A 27 -13.64 -10.68 2.07
C LYS A 27 -14.17 -9.95 3.29
N MET A 28 -13.31 -9.37 4.12
CA MET A 28 -13.72 -8.76 5.37
C MET A 28 -14.37 -7.38 5.21
N ALA A 29 -13.91 -6.61 4.24
CA ALA A 29 -14.25 -5.19 4.12
C ALA A 29 -14.20 -4.74 2.66
N SER A 30 -14.87 -3.65 2.33
CA SER A 30 -14.85 -3.08 0.98
C SER A 30 -13.54 -2.31 0.76
N VAL A 31 -12.47 -3.06 0.49
CA VAL A 31 -11.13 -2.56 0.19
C VAL A 31 -10.70 -2.96 -1.21
N LYS A 32 -9.85 -2.14 -1.83
CA LYS A 32 -9.19 -2.46 -3.08
C LYS A 32 -7.83 -3.09 -2.78
N LEU A 33 -7.57 -4.28 -3.33
CA LEU A 33 -6.23 -4.86 -3.36
C LEU A 33 -5.38 -4.11 -4.38
N ALA A 34 -4.52 -3.21 -3.92
CA ALA A 34 -3.68 -2.38 -4.79
C ALA A 34 -2.42 -3.12 -5.24
N ARG A 35 -1.82 -3.94 -4.36
CA ARG A 35 -0.71 -4.82 -4.74
C ARG A 35 -0.68 -6.05 -3.83
N ALA A 36 -0.38 -7.20 -4.41
CA ALA A 36 -0.09 -8.42 -3.67
C ALA A 36 1.00 -9.19 -4.41
N GLY A 37 2.11 -9.50 -3.74
CA GLY A 37 3.23 -10.11 -4.44
C GLY A 37 4.38 -10.52 -3.56
N VAL A 38 5.21 -11.41 -4.14
CA VAL A 38 6.46 -11.84 -3.54
C VAL A 38 7.44 -10.68 -3.55
N ILE A 39 8.13 -10.47 -2.43
CA ILE A 39 9.25 -9.54 -2.32
C ILE A 39 10.52 -10.33 -1.98
N ALA A 40 11.61 -9.63 -1.66
CA ALA A 40 12.90 -10.26 -1.40
C ALA A 40 12.82 -11.37 -0.31
N ARG A 41 13.65 -12.41 -0.48
CA ARG A 41 13.87 -13.48 0.51
C ARG A 41 12.63 -14.32 0.85
N GLY A 42 11.73 -14.52 -0.11
CA GLY A 42 10.56 -15.40 0.06
C GLY A 42 9.42 -14.81 0.90
N LYS A 43 9.49 -13.52 1.21
CA LYS A 43 8.42 -12.79 1.87
C LYS A 43 7.31 -12.43 0.88
N TYR A 44 6.13 -12.12 1.40
CA TYR A 44 5.00 -11.65 0.61
C TYR A 44 4.43 -10.38 1.21
N MET A 45 4.05 -9.43 0.36
CA MET A 45 3.50 -8.15 0.74
C MET A 45 2.09 -8.01 0.18
N ILE A 46 1.19 -7.51 1.02
CA ILE A 46 -0.21 -7.24 0.69
C ILE A 46 -0.46 -5.77 0.96
N LEU A 47 -0.95 -5.03 -0.04
CA LEU A 47 -1.26 -3.61 0.06
C LEU A 47 -2.70 -3.38 -0.39
N ILE A 48 -3.49 -2.82 0.52
CA ILE A 48 -4.90 -2.51 0.32
C ILE A 48 -5.17 -1.01 0.47
N THR A 49 -6.21 -0.53 -0.19
CA THR A 49 -6.66 0.86 -0.07
C THR A 49 -8.17 0.92 0.14
N GLY A 50 -8.63 1.92 0.88
CA GLY A 50 -10.06 2.12 1.15
C GLY A 50 -10.32 3.11 2.28
N PRO A 51 -11.58 3.27 2.71
CA PRO A 51 -11.90 4.05 3.91
C PRO A 51 -11.16 3.52 5.13
N VAL A 52 -10.73 4.39 6.04
CA VAL A 52 -9.89 4.00 7.19
C VAL A 52 -10.48 2.84 8.02
N GLY A 53 -11.79 2.85 8.30
CA GLY A 53 -12.44 1.79 9.08
C GLY A 53 -12.51 0.44 8.35
N GLU A 54 -12.66 0.46 7.02
CA GLU A 54 -12.63 -0.73 6.17
C GLU A 54 -11.22 -1.32 6.14
N VAL A 55 -10.20 -0.47 5.96
CA VAL A 55 -8.79 -0.88 5.96
C VAL A 55 -8.40 -1.46 7.31
N GLU A 56 -8.76 -0.83 8.43
CA GLU A 56 -8.50 -1.35 9.78
C GLU A 56 -9.17 -2.72 9.99
N SER A 57 -10.40 -2.89 9.51
CA SER A 57 -11.12 -4.17 9.63
C SER A 57 -10.46 -5.27 8.79
N SER A 58 -10.06 -4.92 7.57
CA SER A 58 -9.33 -5.81 6.67
C SER A 58 -7.97 -6.24 7.26
N LEU A 59 -7.18 -5.29 7.77
CA LEU A 59 -5.89 -5.58 8.42
C LEU A 59 -6.05 -6.54 9.60
N ARG A 60 -7.07 -6.34 10.45
CA ARG A 60 -7.35 -7.26 11.56
C ARG A 60 -7.59 -8.69 11.09
N ALA A 61 -8.35 -8.89 10.01
CA ALA A 61 -8.61 -10.21 9.44
C ALA A 61 -7.34 -10.84 8.86
N GLY A 62 -6.54 -10.07 8.11
CA GLY A 62 -5.27 -10.54 7.57
C GLY A 62 -4.27 -10.92 8.67
N ARG A 63 -4.10 -10.09 9.70
CA ARG A 63 -3.28 -10.40 10.88
C ARG A 63 -3.70 -11.71 11.55
N GLN A 64 -5.00 -11.92 11.73
CA GLN A 64 -5.52 -13.15 12.32
C GLN A 64 -5.20 -14.38 11.45
N MET A 65 -5.32 -14.25 10.12
CA MET A 65 -4.98 -15.32 9.18
C MET A 65 -3.48 -15.65 9.17
N LEU A 66 -2.62 -14.63 9.25
CA LEU A 66 -1.16 -14.80 9.24
C LEU A 66 -0.62 -15.35 10.56
N GLY A 67 -1.17 -14.95 11.70
CA GLY A 67 -0.69 -15.37 13.01
C GLY A 67 0.81 -15.11 13.18
N LYS A 68 1.58 -16.19 13.37
CA LYS A 68 3.03 -16.13 13.57
C LYS A 68 3.83 -15.77 12.31
N ASP A 69 3.21 -15.87 11.13
CA ASP A 69 3.88 -15.58 9.86
C ASP A 69 3.84 -14.08 9.52
N LEU A 70 3.10 -13.27 10.29
CA LEU A 70 3.11 -11.81 10.17
C LEU A 70 4.49 -11.26 10.56
N ILE A 71 5.08 -10.50 9.65
CA ILE A 71 6.33 -9.77 9.88
C ILE A 71 6.05 -8.34 10.29
N ASP A 72 5.18 -7.64 9.55
CA ASP A 72 4.88 -6.23 9.79
C ASP A 72 3.46 -5.86 9.38
N GLU A 73 2.87 -4.89 10.07
CA GLU A 73 1.54 -4.34 9.82
C GLU A 73 1.61 -2.81 9.87
N VAL A 74 1.15 -2.16 8.81
CA VAL A 74 1.14 -0.70 8.73
C VAL A 74 -0.19 -0.17 8.24
N LEU A 75 -0.65 0.91 8.89
CA LEU A 75 -1.76 1.76 8.44
C LEU A 75 -1.26 3.18 8.21
N ILE A 76 -1.49 3.70 7.00
CA ILE A 76 -1.25 5.11 6.66
C ILE A 76 -2.60 5.75 6.37
N ARG A 77 -2.95 6.78 7.14
CA ARG A 77 -4.24 7.48 7.04
C ARG A 77 -4.11 8.74 6.18
N ASN A 78 -5.23 9.15 5.58
CA ASN A 78 -5.34 10.39 4.82
C ASN A 78 -4.29 10.49 3.70
N VAL A 79 -4.16 9.44 2.88
CA VAL A 79 -3.15 9.35 1.83
C VAL A 79 -3.58 10.19 0.62
N HIS A 80 -2.64 10.95 0.06
CA HIS A 80 -2.87 11.77 -1.13
C HIS A 80 -3.26 10.91 -2.35
N SER A 81 -4.21 11.40 -3.17
CA SER A 81 -4.80 10.61 -4.27
C SER A 81 -3.77 10.13 -5.30
N GLN A 82 -2.77 10.97 -5.62
CA GLN A 82 -1.71 10.61 -6.54
C GLN A 82 -0.95 9.35 -6.09
N VAL A 83 -0.74 9.16 -4.78
CA VAL A 83 -0.06 7.96 -4.26
C VAL A 83 -0.88 6.72 -4.60
N LEU A 84 -2.19 6.79 -4.38
CA LEU A 84 -3.12 5.70 -4.67
C LEU A 84 -3.16 5.34 -6.16
N GLU A 85 -3.11 6.35 -7.02
CA GLU A 85 -3.07 6.17 -8.47
C GLU A 85 -1.78 5.48 -8.92
N THR A 86 -0.64 5.88 -8.36
CA THR A 86 0.68 5.31 -8.70
C THR A 86 0.97 3.94 -8.08
N LEU A 87 0.23 3.53 -7.05
CA LEU A 87 0.39 2.20 -6.44
C LEU A 87 -0.24 1.08 -7.29
N ASP A 88 -1.27 1.42 -8.05
CA ASP A 88 -2.10 0.47 -8.81
C ASP A 88 -1.62 0.31 -10.25
N LYS A 89 -1.17 1.40 -10.88
CA LYS A 89 -0.80 1.41 -12.30
C LYS A 89 0.21 2.48 -12.62
N ARG A 90 1.00 2.21 -13.66
CA ARG A 90 1.85 3.22 -14.31
C ARG A 90 0.97 4.25 -14.99
N VAL A 91 1.16 5.51 -14.60
CA VAL A 91 0.54 6.66 -15.26
C VAL A 91 1.53 7.20 -16.29
N PRO A 92 1.14 7.36 -17.57
CA PRO A 92 2.04 7.89 -18.58
C PRO A 92 2.40 9.36 -18.27
N VAL A 93 3.69 9.66 -18.32
CA VAL A 93 4.23 11.02 -18.15
C VAL A 93 4.13 11.74 -19.49
N LYS A 94 3.37 12.84 -19.55
CA LYS A 94 3.19 13.62 -20.78
C LYS A 94 4.34 14.59 -21.02
N GLU A 95 4.72 15.34 -19.99
CA GLU A 95 5.75 16.38 -20.01
C GLU A 95 6.52 16.34 -18.68
N MET A 96 7.84 16.59 -18.71
CA MET A 96 8.70 16.54 -17.52
C MET A 96 9.84 17.54 -17.64
N ASP A 97 9.82 18.59 -16.82
CA ASP A 97 10.87 19.61 -16.77
C ASP A 97 12.05 19.19 -15.88
N ALA A 98 11.73 18.56 -14.74
CA ALA A 98 12.70 18.08 -13.76
C ALA A 98 12.25 16.76 -13.15
N LEU A 99 13.21 15.93 -12.72
CA LEU A 99 12.98 14.63 -12.10
C LEU A 99 13.66 14.57 -10.72
N GLY A 100 12.89 14.18 -9.70
CA GLY A 100 13.40 13.84 -8.38
C GLY A 100 13.14 12.36 -8.07
N ILE A 101 14.14 11.67 -7.52
CA ILE A 101 14.03 10.26 -7.12
C ILE A 101 14.31 10.16 -5.62
N ILE A 102 13.43 9.47 -4.89
CA ILE A 102 13.60 9.15 -3.47
C ILE A 102 13.67 7.63 -3.34
N GLU A 103 14.81 7.13 -2.92
CA GLU A 103 15.01 5.71 -2.61
C GLU A 103 14.91 5.48 -1.10
N THR A 104 14.18 4.45 -0.69
CA THR A 104 13.98 4.09 0.72
C THR A 104 14.33 2.64 0.96
N LYS A 105 14.64 2.32 2.23
CA LYS A 105 15.02 0.94 2.63
C LYS A 105 13.85 -0.05 2.55
N ASP A 106 12.62 0.43 2.72
CA ASP A 106 11.39 -0.37 2.68
C ASP A 106 10.27 0.36 1.92
N ALA A 107 9.26 -0.40 1.50
CA ALA A 107 8.16 0.12 0.68
C ALA A 107 7.26 1.12 1.43
N ILE A 108 7.14 0.99 2.76
CA ILE A 108 6.29 1.86 3.57
C ILE A 108 6.88 3.27 3.64
N ALA A 109 8.19 3.38 3.84
CA ALA A 109 8.89 4.65 3.79
C ALA A 109 8.71 5.33 2.43
N ALA A 110 8.71 4.59 1.31
CA ALA A 110 8.44 5.15 -0.01
C ALA A 110 7.02 5.72 -0.11
N VAL A 111 6.01 4.99 0.37
CA VAL A 111 4.61 5.47 0.38
C VAL A 111 4.46 6.74 1.22
N ARG A 112 5.11 6.79 2.39
CA ARG A 112 5.11 7.99 3.26
C ARG A 112 5.83 9.17 2.61
N ALA A 113 6.97 8.94 1.95
CA ALA A 113 7.71 9.97 1.26
C ALA A 113 6.90 10.53 0.08
N ALA A 114 6.26 9.67 -0.71
CA ALA A 114 5.40 10.05 -1.82
C ALA A 114 4.18 10.86 -1.34
N ASP A 115 3.54 10.44 -0.25
CA ASP A 115 2.42 11.18 0.38
C ASP A 115 2.86 12.56 0.89
N ALA A 116 4.00 12.64 1.57
CA ALA A 116 4.54 13.90 2.04
C ALA A 116 4.90 14.84 0.88
N ALA A 117 5.55 14.33 -0.18
CA ALA A 117 5.92 15.11 -1.35
C ALA A 117 4.69 15.68 -2.08
N ALA A 118 3.69 14.84 -2.33
CA ALA A 118 2.45 15.26 -3.02
C ALA A 118 1.62 16.27 -2.21
N LYS A 119 1.72 16.24 -0.87
CA LYS A 119 1.06 17.23 0.01
C LYS A 119 1.85 18.54 0.14
N ALA A 120 3.18 18.48 0.03
CA ALA A 120 4.03 19.63 0.30
C ALA A 120 4.25 20.53 -0.93
N ALA A 121 4.12 19.98 -2.15
CA ALA A 121 4.44 20.69 -3.37
C ALA A 121 3.55 20.27 -4.55
N ALA A 122 3.48 21.14 -5.56
CA ALA A 122 2.84 20.83 -6.83
C ALA A 122 3.74 19.92 -7.68
N VAL A 123 3.78 18.63 -7.32
CA VAL A 123 4.52 17.60 -8.04
C VAL A 123 3.57 16.56 -8.62
N SER A 124 4.03 15.83 -9.64
CA SER A 124 3.34 14.66 -10.17
C SER A 124 4.12 13.41 -9.77
N LEU A 125 3.50 12.52 -9.01
CA LEU A 125 4.11 11.24 -8.67
C LEU A 125 4.17 10.34 -9.91
N ILE A 126 5.30 9.66 -10.09
CA ILE A 126 5.59 8.77 -11.23
C ILE A 126 6.00 7.41 -10.66
N GLU A 127 5.44 6.32 -11.19
CA GLU A 127 5.91 4.95 -10.92
C GLU A 127 6.96 4.56 -11.96
N THR A 128 8.13 4.10 -11.50
CA THR A 128 9.25 3.61 -12.33
C THR A 128 9.13 2.14 -12.69
#